data_AF-A0AAV7UHN7-F1
#
_entry.id   AF-A0AAV7UHN7-F1
#
_cell.length_a   1.000
_cell.length_b   1.000
_cell.length_c   1.000
_cell.angle_alpha   90.00
_cell.angle_beta   90.00
_cell.angle_gamma   90.00
#
_symmetry.space_group_name_H-M   'P 1'
#
loop_
_entity.id
_entity.type
_entity.pdbx_description
1 polymer ?
#
loop_
_entity_poly.entity_id
_entity_poly.type
_entity_poly.pdbx_seq_one_letter_code
_entity_poly.pdbx_strand_id
1 'polypeptide(L)'
;MFRVCPTLREYWHEITQLLTDIVGREVPDDPRHCLLGGYRHQPKHKYTNQFQDLALVLAKREIAMTWKAAAGPRLHTWKREVLKWAKAEETIRHREARRGQGPRERARACSTLINDWEQGEEETLDS
;
A
#
# COMPACT_ATOMS: atom_id res chain seq x y z
N MET A 1 -3.00 1.16 -23.15
CA MET A 1 -4.20 1.87 -22.66
C MET A 1 -4.02 2.46 -21.26
N PHE A 2 -3.40 1.73 -20.31
CA PHE A 2 -3.20 2.19 -18.91
C PHE A 2 -2.49 3.55 -18.75
N ARG A 3 -1.50 3.85 -19.62
CA ARG A 3 -0.77 5.13 -19.63
C ARG A 3 -1.41 6.25 -20.47
N VAL A 4 -2.53 5.95 -21.13
CA VAL A 4 -3.22 6.90 -22.03
C VAL A 4 -4.16 7.81 -21.23
N CYS A 5 -4.66 7.34 -20.09
CA CYS A 5 -5.44 8.15 -19.15
C CYS A 5 -4.49 8.86 -18.16
N PRO A 6 -4.38 10.20 -18.21
CA PRO A 6 -3.47 10.94 -17.31
C PRO A 6 -3.81 10.71 -15.84
N THR A 7 -5.10 10.74 -15.48
CA THR A 7 -5.58 10.54 -14.11
C THR A 7 -5.17 9.18 -13.55
N LEU A 8 -5.33 8.10 -14.32
CA LEU A 8 -4.90 6.77 -13.86
C LEU A 8 -3.38 6.68 -13.75
N ARG A 9 -2.64 7.28 -14.69
CA ARG A 9 -1.17 7.28 -14.65
C ARG A 9 -0.66 8.00 -13.40
N GLU A 10 -1.20 9.17 -13.07
CA GLU A 10 -0.84 9.93 -11.87
C GLU A 10 -1.17 9.14 -10.61
N TYR A 11 -2.38 8.57 -10.53
CA TYR A 11 -2.80 7.75 -9.41
C TYR A 11 -1.87 6.55 -9.16
N TRP A 12 -1.47 5.82 -10.22
CA TRP A 12 -0.53 4.70 -10.08
C TRP A 12 0.88 5.12 -9.73
N HIS A 13 1.33 6.26 -10.25
CA HIS A 13 2.62 6.83 -9.90
C HIS A 13 2.70 7.15 -8.41
N GLU A 14 1.68 7.83 -7.88
CA GLU A 14 1.60 8.16 -6.44
C GLU A 14 1.57 6.90 -5.57
N ILE A 15 0.78 5.89 -5.96
CA ILE A 15 0.73 4.61 -5.23
C ILE A 15 2.09 3.92 -5.22
N THR A 16 2.76 3.83 -6.37
CA THR A 16 4.04 3.12 -6.48
C THR A 16 5.19 3.85 -5.77
N GLN A 17 5.18 5.19 -5.75
CA GLN A 17 6.07 5.99 -4.92
C GLN A 17 5.83 5.70 -3.42
N LEU A 18 4.59 5.78 -2.96
CA LEU A 18 4.27 5.52 -1.54
C LEU A 18 4.64 4.10 -1.12
N LEU A 19 4.39 3.10 -1.98
CA LEU A 19 4.79 1.73 -1.71
C LEU A 19 6.31 1.56 -1.72
N THR A 20 7.03 2.31 -2.56
CA THR A 20 8.50 2.33 -2.56
C THR A 20 9.03 2.83 -1.22
N ASP A 21 8.44 3.91 -0.69
CA ASP A 21 8.83 4.50 0.59
C ASP A 21 8.56 3.55 1.76
N ILE A 22 7.38 2.91 1.79
CA ILE A 22 7.00 1.95 2.85
C ILE A 22 7.90 0.72 2.83
N VAL A 23 8.12 0.16 1.63
CA VAL A 23 8.83 -1.10 1.49
C VAL A 23 10.34 -0.89 1.53
N GLY A 24 10.82 0.34 1.33
CA GLY A 24 12.23 0.67 1.23
C GLY A 24 12.90 0.06 0.00
N ARG A 25 12.13 -0.21 -1.07
CA ARG A 25 12.63 -0.76 -2.34
C ARG A 25 11.82 -0.23 -3.49
N GLU A 26 12.46 -0.08 -4.64
CA GLU A 26 11.80 0.38 -5.86
C GLU A 26 10.64 -0.54 -6.24
N VAL A 27 9.43 0.01 -6.27
CA VAL A 27 8.23 -0.61 -6.81
C VAL A 27 8.06 -0.12 -8.25
N PRO A 28 8.13 -1.00 -9.26
CA PRO A 28 8.05 -0.56 -10.65
C PRO A 28 6.68 0.03 -10.98
N ASP A 29 6.65 1.21 -11.59
CA ASP A 29 5.45 1.79 -12.21
C ASP A 29 5.14 1.15 -13.60
N ASP A 30 5.43 -0.13 -13.73
CA ASP A 30 5.09 -0.91 -14.92
C ASP A 30 3.61 -1.33 -14.84
N PRO A 31 2.80 -1.08 -15.88
CA PRO A 31 1.41 -1.49 -15.91
C PRO A 31 1.20 -2.98 -15.68
N ARG A 32 2.12 -3.86 -16.11
CA ARG A 32 1.96 -5.30 -15.86
C ARG A 32 2.10 -5.58 -14.37
N HIS A 33 3.04 -4.94 -13.69
CA HIS A 33 3.15 -5.01 -12.24
C HIS A 33 1.89 -4.50 -11.52
N CYS A 34 1.46 -3.27 -11.84
CA CYS A 34 0.30 -2.64 -11.18
C CYS A 34 -1.00 -3.45 -11.39
N LEU A 35 -1.19 -4.02 -12.57
CA LEU A 35 -2.40 -4.76 -12.91
C LEU A 35 -2.38 -6.22 -12.46
N LEU A 36 -1.30 -6.95 -12.79
CA LEU A 36 -1.25 -8.40 -12.64
C LEU A 36 -0.68 -8.82 -11.28
N GLY A 37 0.03 -7.93 -10.59
CA GLY A 37 0.83 -8.31 -9.41
C GLY A 37 2.03 -9.19 -9.80
N GLY A 38 2.74 -9.72 -8.81
CA GLY A 38 3.76 -10.75 -9.06
C GLY A 38 5.14 -10.24 -9.50
N TYR A 39 5.53 -9.02 -9.11
CA TYR A 39 6.94 -8.62 -9.24
C TYR A 39 7.81 -9.58 -8.43
N ARG A 40 8.91 -10.04 -9.05
CA ARG A 40 9.85 -11.07 -8.55
C ARG A 40 9.94 -11.05 -7.03
N HIS A 41 9.11 -11.88 -6.40
CA HIS A 41 9.01 -11.93 -4.96
C HIS A 41 10.35 -12.42 -4.42
N GLN A 42 11.05 -11.55 -3.71
CA GLN A 42 12.22 -12.00 -2.99
C GLN A 42 11.76 -12.90 -1.83
N PRO A 43 12.23 -14.16 -1.76
CA PRO A 43 11.76 -15.12 -0.75
C PRO A 43 11.94 -14.64 0.69
N LYS A 44 12.93 -13.78 0.93
CA LYS A 44 13.26 -13.21 2.25
C LYS A 44 12.23 -12.20 2.79
N HIS A 45 11.23 -11.83 1.99
CA HIS A 45 10.31 -10.71 2.27
C HIS A 45 8.83 -11.09 2.09
N LYS A 46 8.43 -12.29 2.53
CA LYS A 46 7.05 -12.81 2.38
C LYS A 46 5.97 -11.80 2.79
N TYR A 47 6.06 -11.23 3.98
CA TYR A 47 5.05 -10.27 4.49
C TYR A 47 5.00 -8.98 3.69
N THR A 48 6.17 -8.41 3.39
CA THR A 48 6.29 -7.22 2.56
C THR A 48 5.68 -7.43 1.16
N ASN A 49 5.92 -8.61 0.57
CA ASN A 49 5.34 -8.99 -0.71
C ASN A 49 3.80 -9.09 -0.62
N GLN A 50 3.28 -9.74 0.43
CA GLN A 50 1.83 -9.85 0.67
C GLN A 50 1.17 -8.50 0.88
N PHE A 51 1.81 -7.60 1.64
CA PHE A 51 1.33 -6.23 1.84
C PHE A 51 1.28 -5.47 0.51
N GLN A 52 2.36 -5.54 -0.28
CA GLN A 52 2.40 -4.90 -1.60
C GLN A 52 1.29 -5.42 -2.52
N ASP A 53 1.10 -6.74 -2.60
CA ASP A 53 0.04 -7.34 -3.42
C ASP A 53 -1.35 -6.88 -2.95
N LEU A 54 -1.59 -6.85 -1.64
CA LEU A 54 -2.83 -6.36 -1.06
C LEU A 54 -3.06 -4.88 -1.41
N ALA A 55 -2.06 -4.04 -1.26
CA ALA A 55 -2.15 -2.62 -1.56
C ALA A 55 -2.45 -2.37 -3.05
N LEU A 56 -1.85 -3.15 -3.95
CA LEU A 56 -2.16 -3.10 -5.38
C LEU A 56 -3.59 -3.59 -5.69
N VAL A 57 -4.09 -4.61 -4.97
CA VAL A 57 -5.48 -5.07 -5.08
C VAL A 57 -6.46 -3.98 -4.64
N LEU A 58 -6.16 -3.26 -3.55
CA LEU A 58 -7.00 -2.15 -3.09
C LEU A 58 -7.01 -0.99 -4.10
N ALA A 59 -5.88 -0.69 -4.73
CA ALA A 59 -5.82 0.33 -5.79
C ALA A 59 -6.69 -0.05 -7.00
N LYS A 60 -6.59 -1.30 -7.45
CA LYS A 60 -7.45 -1.84 -8.53
C LYS A 60 -8.92 -1.77 -8.18
N ARG A 61 -9.27 -2.11 -6.94
CA ARG A 61 -10.65 -2.02 -6.43
C ARG A 61 -11.14 -0.58 -6.48
N GLU A 62 -10.35 0.39 -6.01
CA GLU A 62 -10.75 1.80 -6.02
C GLU A 62 -11.03 2.30 -7.44
N ILE A 63 -10.16 1.96 -8.40
CA ILE A 63 -10.40 2.26 -9.82
C ILE A 63 -11.70 1.61 -10.30
N ALA A 64 -11.91 0.33 -10.00
CA ALA A 64 -13.13 -0.38 -10.39
C ALA A 64 -14.41 0.16 -9.72
N MET A 65 -14.31 0.81 -8.56
CA MET A 65 -15.44 1.45 -7.89
C MET A 65 -15.72 2.85 -8.42
N THR A 66 -14.70 3.54 -8.92
CA THR A 66 -14.76 4.97 -9.31
C THR A 66 -14.64 5.22 -10.80
N TRP A 67 -14.48 4.19 -11.65
CA TRP A 67 -14.24 4.37 -13.09
C TRP A 67 -15.36 5.11 -13.84
N LYS A 68 -16.60 5.08 -13.33
CA LYS A 68 -17.73 5.85 -13.88
C LYS A 68 -17.90 7.22 -13.23
N ALA A 69 -17.21 7.48 -12.12
CA ALA A 69 -17.31 8.75 -11.43
C ALA A 69 -16.48 9.80 -12.17
N ALA A 70 -17.03 11.01 -12.30
CA ALA A 70 -16.35 12.13 -12.97
C ALA A 70 -15.02 12.51 -12.28
N ALA A 71 -14.91 12.27 -10.97
CA ALA A 71 -13.73 12.61 -10.18
C ALA A 71 -12.61 11.55 -10.24
N GLY A 72 -12.87 10.34 -10.73
CA GLY A 72 -11.89 9.25 -10.76
C GLY A 72 -11.49 8.70 -9.37
N PRO A 73 -10.44 7.84 -9.31
CA PRO A 73 -9.96 7.26 -8.06
C PRO A 73 -9.24 8.31 -7.21
N ARG A 74 -9.39 8.22 -5.89
CA ARG A 74 -8.75 9.16 -4.95
C ARG A 74 -7.70 8.46 -4.11
N LEU A 75 -6.51 9.05 -4.05
CA LEU A 75 -5.40 8.52 -3.24
C LEU A 75 -5.78 8.39 -1.76
N HIS A 76 -6.50 9.36 -1.20
CA HIS A 76 -6.93 9.34 0.21
C HIS A 76 -7.80 8.11 0.54
N THR A 77 -8.70 7.70 -0.38
CA THR A 77 -9.58 6.54 -0.15
C THR A 77 -8.75 5.28 -0.05
N TRP A 78 -7.78 5.15 -0.97
CA TRP A 78 -6.87 4.02 -1.00
C TRP A 78 -5.98 3.97 0.24
N LYS A 79 -5.37 5.10 0.65
CA LYS A 79 -4.55 5.20 1.87
C LYS A 79 -5.33 4.71 3.09
N ARG A 80 -6.55 5.24 3.29
CA ARG A 80 -7.43 4.85 4.39
C ARG A 80 -7.72 3.35 4.40
N GLU A 81 -8.00 2.75 3.24
CA GLU A 81 -8.24 1.30 3.16
C GLU A 81 -6.96 0.51 3.45
N VAL A 82 -5.81 0.89 2.89
CA VAL A 82 -4.51 0.24 3.16
C VAL A 82 -4.17 0.30 4.64
N LEU A 83 -4.36 1.44 5.30
CA LEU A 83 -4.11 1.62 6.73
C LEU A 83 -4.95 0.68 7.61
N LYS A 84 -6.25 0.51 7.29
CA LYS A 84 -7.10 -0.46 8.00
C LYS A 84 -6.54 -1.87 7.93
N TRP A 85 -6.05 -2.27 6.76
CA TRP A 85 -5.44 -3.59 6.56
C TRP A 85 -4.09 -3.71 7.24
N ALA A 86 -3.26 -2.67 7.20
CA ALA A 86 -1.96 -2.68 7.86
C ALA A 86 -2.09 -2.84 9.38
N LYS A 87 -3.06 -2.16 10.00
CA LYS A 87 -3.40 -2.32 11.43
C LYS A 87 -3.89 -3.73 11.76
N ALA A 88 -4.72 -4.30 10.89
CA ALA A 88 -5.19 -5.67 11.05
C ALA A 88 -4.04 -6.69 10.94
N GLU A 89 -3.12 -6.50 10.00
CA GLU A 89 -1.96 -7.36 9.82
C GLU A 89 -1.01 -7.26 11.02
N GLU A 90 -0.76 -6.07 11.55
CA GLU A 90 0.06 -5.89 12.76
C GLU A 90 -0.56 -6.57 13.98
N THR A 91 -1.89 -6.51 14.12
CA THR A 91 -2.62 -7.21 15.17
C THR A 91 -2.47 -8.73 15.05
N ILE A 92 -2.51 -9.28 13.83
CA ILE A 92 -2.31 -10.71 13.56
C ILE A 92 -0.85 -11.09 13.89
N ARG A 93 0.14 -10.31 13.43
CA ARG A 93 1.56 -10.56 13.72
C ARG A 93 1.85 -10.50 15.22
N HIS A 94 1.29 -9.54 15.96
CA HIS A 94 1.43 -9.50 17.42
C HIS A 94 0.83 -10.74 18.09
N ARG A 95 -0.27 -11.29 17.58
CA ARG A 95 -0.84 -12.56 18.07
C ARG A 95 0.06 -13.76 17.74
N GLU A 96 0.66 -13.80 16.57
CA GLU A 96 1.60 -14.86 16.18
C GLU A 96 2.93 -14.79 16.95
N ALA A 97 3.46 -13.59 17.18
CA ALA A 97 4.65 -13.36 18.00
C ALA A 97 4.45 -13.79 19.46
N ARG A 98 3.23 -13.66 20.00
CA ARG A 98 2.85 -14.21 21.33
C ARG A 98 2.74 -15.73 21.34
N ARG A 99 2.58 -16.37 20.17
CA ARG A 99 2.48 -17.84 20.02
C ARG A 99 3.83 -18.54 19.79
N GLY A 100 4.94 -17.82 19.64
CA GLY A 100 6.29 -18.38 19.85
C GLY A 100 7.16 -18.66 18.63
N GLN A 101 7.21 -17.79 17.61
CA GLN A 101 8.23 -17.81 16.54
C GLN A 101 8.71 -16.37 16.25
N GLY A 102 10.03 -16.10 16.32
CA GLY A 102 10.64 -14.76 16.14
C GLY A 102 10.64 -14.23 14.68
N PRO A 103 11.32 -13.11 14.33
CA PRO A 103 12.12 -12.15 15.12
C PRO A 103 11.47 -10.76 15.27
N ARG A 104 11.67 -10.13 16.45
CA ARG A 104 11.05 -8.86 16.92
C ARG A 104 11.48 -7.59 16.16
N GLU A 105 12.54 -7.61 15.37
CA GLU A 105 13.17 -6.38 14.86
C GLU A 105 12.48 -5.76 13.64
N ARG A 106 11.77 -6.56 12.83
CA ARG A 106 11.09 -6.05 11.61
C ARG A 106 9.76 -5.33 11.89
N ALA A 107 9.16 -5.54 13.05
CA ALA A 107 7.88 -4.94 13.43
C ALA A 107 7.97 -3.41 13.62
N ARG A 108 9.13 -2.90 14.08
CA ARG A 108 9.29 -1.46 14.37
C ARG A 108 9.22 -0.59 13.12
N ALA A 109 9.84 -0.99 12.01
CA ALA A 109 9.92 -0.15 10.82
C ALA A 109 8.55 0.09 10.14
N CYS A 110 7.67 -0.92 10.14
CA CYS A 110 6.35 -0.81 9.52
C CYS A 110 5.38 0.01 10.38
N SER A 111 5.42 -0.16 11.71
CA SER A 111 4.57 0.62 12.63
C SER A 111 4.96 2.10 12.66
N THR A 112 6.25 2.45 12.58
CA THR A 112 6.68 3.86 12.57
C THR A 112 6.18 4.58 11.31
N LEU A 113 6.32 3.98 10.12
CA LEU A 113 5.83 4.58 8.86
C LEU A 113 4.30 4.71 8.79
N ILE A 114 3.56 3.75 9.38
CA ILE A 114 2.09 3.84 9.48
C ILE A 114 1.69 4.99 10.40
N ASN A 115 2.36 5.16 11.53
CA ASN A 115 2.09 6.25 12.46
C ASN A 115 2.45 7.62 11.86
N ASP A 116 3.55 7.72 11.08
CA ASP A 116 3.94 8.96 10.39
C ASP A 116 2.90 9.36 9.32
N TRP A 117 2.25 8.40 8.67
CA TRP A 117 1.10 8.67 7.77
C TRP A 117 -0.15 9.16 8.50
N GLU A 118 -0.41 8.67 9.71
CA GLU A 118 -1.54 9.17 10.52
C GLU A 118 -1.32 10.61 10.99
N GLN A 119 -0.07 10.95 11.37
CA GLN A 119 0.28 12.31 11.81
C GLN A 119 0.25 13.34 10.66
N GLY A 120 0.61 12.93 9.44
CA GLY A 120 0.50 13.80 8.26
C GLY A 120 -0.93 14.05 7.77
N GLU A 121 -1.91 13.20 8.11
CA GLU A 121 -3.32 13.43 7.78
C GLU A 121 -4.00 14.43 8.72
N GLU A 122 -3.63 14.48 10.01
CA GLU A 122 -4.21 15.44 10.99
C GLU A 122 -3.84 16.90 10.66
N GLU A 123 -2.64 17.20 10.16
CA GLU A 123 -2.24 18.56 9.80
C GLU A 123 -2.95 19.13 8.56
N THR A 124 -3.50 18.28 7.68
CA THR A 124 -4.13 18.72 6.42
C THR A 124 -5.64 18.97 6.52
N LEU A 125 -6.27 18.59 7.63
CA LEU A 125 -7.71 18.80 7.87
C LEU A 125 -8.03 20.08 8.65
N ASP A 126 -7.01 20.77 9.16
CA ASP A 126 -7.12 22.02 9.94
C ASP A 126 -6.69 23.29 9.17
N SER A 127 -6.52 23.23 7.83
CA SER A 127 -6.19 24.38 6.97
C SER A 127 -7.28 24.72 5.94
#